data_AF-A0A699VNK4-F1
#
_entry.id   AF-A0A699VNK4-F1
#
_cell.length_a   1.000
_cell.length_b   1.000
_cell.length_c   1.000
_cell.angle_alpha   90.00
_cell.angle_beta   90.00
_cell.angle_gamma   90.00
#
_symmetry.space_group_name_H-M   'P 1'
#
loop_
_entity.id
_entity.type
_entity.pdbx_description
1 polymer ?
#
loop_
_entity_poly.entity_id
_entity_poly.type
_entity_poly.pdbx_seq_one_letter_code
_entity_poly.pdbx_strand_id
1 'polypeptide(L)'
;LPTALLTFAGGCFALAVAAPIQLLMIRSAQGAEMLGAAFTQAAFNMGNALGAYLGGRPLAAGFGYTSPELVGAAMALGGVGFAVLLLRDRAAQQPALLAEPVAELAAPLT
;
A
#
# COMPACT_ATOMS: atom_id res chain seq x y z
N LEU A 1 -0.68 30.06 0.53
CA LEU A 1 -2.03 29.53 0.17
C LEU A 1 -1.96 28.11 -0.39
N PRO A 2 -1.29 27.81 -1.52
CA PRO A 2 -1.27 26.45 -2.07
C PRO A 2 -0.57 25.44 -1.16
N THR A 3 0.57 25.81 -0.55
CA THR A 3 1.31 24.95 0.39
C THR A 3 0.49 24.55 1.61
N ALA A 4 -0.16 25.50 2.27
CA ALA A 4 -1.02 25.23 3.42
C ALA A 4 -2.18 24.27 3.09
N LEU A 5 -2.78 24.45 1.90
CA LEU A 5 -3.87 23.59 1.43
C LEU A 5 -3.37 22.16 1.15
N LEU A 6 -2.21 22.03 0.49
CA LEU A 6 -1.57 20.73 0.23
C LEU A 6 -1.12 20.04 1.53
N THR A 7 -0.56 20.78 2.49
CA THR A 7 -0.18 20.25 3.80
C THR A 7 -1.39 19.71 4.55
N PHE A 8 -2.50 20.47 4.57
CA PHE A 8 -3.73 20.01 5.21
C PHE A 8 -4.35 18.81 4.49
N ALA A 9 -4.48 18.88 3.16
CA ALA A 9 -5.02 17.81 2.35
C ALA A 9 -4.20 16.51 2.48
N GLY A 10 -2.87 16.61 2.47
CA GLY A 10 -1.97 15.48 2.67
C GLY A 10 -2.14 14.84 4.05
N GLY A 11 -2.23 15.65 5.11
CA GLY A 11 -2.51 15.16 6.47
C GLY A 11 -3.88 14.49 6.59
N CYS A 12 -4.93 15.11 6.06
CA CYS A 12 -6.27 14.53 6.02
C CYS A 12 -6.31 13.20 5.28
N PHE A 13 -5.65 13.11 4.12
CA PHE A 13 -5.59 11.89 3.33
C PHE A 13 -4.86 10.77 4.09
N ALA A 14 -3.69 11.08 4.68
CA ALA A 14 -2.91 10.12 5.46
C ALA A 14 -3.72 9.53 6.63
N LEU A 15 -4.48 10.36 7.34
CA LEU A 15 -5.31 9.92 8.46
C LEU A 15 -6.57 9.17 7.99
N ALA A 16 -7.24 9.66 6.95
CA ALA A 16 -8.48 9.08 6.44
C ALA A 16 -8.28 7.67 5.88
N VAL A 17 -7.12 7.40 5.27
CA VAL A 17 -6.81 6.12 4.62
C VAL A 17 -6.35 5.05 5.63
N ALA A 18 -5.82 5.44 6.79
CA ALA A 18 -5.26 4.50 7.76
C ALA A 18 -6.30 3.49 8.29
N ALA A 19 -7.48 3.96 8.73
CA ALA A 19 -8.51 3.09 9.30
C ALA A 19 -9.12 2.09 8.28
N PRO A 20 -9.47 2.50 7.05
CA PRO A 20 -9.90 1.56 6.01
C PRO A 20 -8.86 0.49 5.68
N ILE A 21 -7.57 0.83 5.58
CA ILE A 21 -6.50 -0.15 5.31
C ILE A 21 -6.42 -1.17 6.45
N GLN A 22 -6.50 -0.72 7.70
CA GLN A 22 -6.44 -1.62 8.85
C GLN A 22 -7.59 -2.62 8.84
N LEU A 23 -8.81 -2.16 8.53
CA LEU A 23 -9.98 -3.02 8.43
C LEU A 23 -9.90 -3.99 7.26
N LEU A 24 -9.38 -3.52 6.11
CA LEU A 24 -9.15 -4.37 4.94
C LEU A 24 -8.22 -5.53 5.26
N MET A 25 -7.10 -5.26 5.96
CA MET A 25 -6.11 -6.28 6.30
C MET A 25 -6.66 -7.32 7.29
N ILE A 26 -7.44 -6.88 8.28
CA ILE A 26 -8.13 -7.79 9.21
C ILE A 26 -9.08 -8.71 8.43
N ARG A 27 -9.87 -8.14 7.51
CA ARG A 27 -10.81 -8.91 6.69
C ARG A 27 -10.12 -9.87 5.70
N SER A 28 -8.91 -9.56 5.23
CA SER A 28 -8.15 -10.45 4.35
C SER A 28 -7.42 -11.57 5.09
N ALA A 29 -7.31 -11.50 6.42
CA ALA A 29 -6.64 -12.48 7.27
C ALA A 29 -7.64 -13.26 8.15
N GLN A 30 -8.73 -13.77 7.56
CA GLN A 30 -9.72 -14.57 8.30
C GLN A 30 -9.08 -15.77 9.00
N GLY A 31 -9.30 -15.92 10.30
CA GLY A 31 -8.67 -16.93 11.15
C GLY A 31 -7.27 -16.56 11.67
N ALA A 32 -6.74 -15.40 11.28
CA ALA A 32 -5.45 -14.86 11.72
C ALA A 32 -5.51 -13.33 11.86
N GLU A 33 -6.62 -12.79 12.37
CA GLU A 33 -6.95 -11.36 12.38
C GLU A 33 -5.92 -10.52 13.15
N MET A 34 -5.47 -11.04 14.30
CA MET A 34 -4.42 -10.42 15.12
C MET A 34 -3.09 -10.31 14.37
N LEU A 35 -2.75 -11.34 13.58
CA LEU A 35 -1.56 -11.36 12.73
C LEU A 35 -1.69 -10.35 11.58
N GLY A 36 -2.88 -10.24 10.97
CA GLY A 36 -3.18 -9.22 9.97
C GLY A 36 -3.01 -7.80 10.53
N ALA A 37 -3.54 -7.53 11.73
CA ALA A 37 -3.39 -6.23 12.38
C ALA A 37 -1.94 -5.87 12.72
N ALA A 38 -1.20 -6.82 13.29
CA ALA A 38 0.22 -6.63 13.60
C ALA A 38 1.04 -6.34 12.33
N PHE A 39 0.71 -6.99 11.20
CA PHE A 39 1.40 -6.77 9.93
C PHE A 39 1.17 -5.38 9.37
N THR A 40 -0.06 -4.84 9.46
CA THR A 40 -0.35 -3.45 9.07
C THR A 40 0.50 -2.46 9.85
N GLN A 41 0.61 -2.63 11.17
CA GLN A 41 1.40 -1.74 12.01
C GLN A 41 2.90 -1.88 11.76
N ALA A 42 3.40 -3.10 11.54
CA ALA A 42 4.79 -3.35 11.15
C ALA A 42 5.14 -2.66 9.81
N ALA A 43 4.26 -2.78 8.81
CA ALA A 43 4.42 -2.12 7.52
C ALA A 43 4.45 -0.59 7.66
N PHE A 44 3.57 -0.02 8.49
CA PHE A 44 3.55 1.42 8.76
C PHE A 44 4.85 1.91 9.41
N ASN A 45 5.35 1.19 10.41
CA ASN A 45 6.62 1.50 11.06
C ASN A 45 7.81 1.41 10.10
N MET A 46 7.83 0.39 9.23
CA MET A 46 8.84 0.26 8.19
C MET A 46 8.79 1.44 7.21
N GLY A 47 7.59 1.86 6.80
CA GLY A 47 7.39 3.05 5.97
C GLY A 47 7.95 4.31 6.61
N ASN A 48 7.66 4.56 7.89
CA ASN A 48 8.18 5.72 8.63
C ASN A 48 9.71 5.69 8.74
N ALA A 49 10.29 4.52 9.04
CA ALA A 49 11.74 4.36 9.13
C ALA A 49 12.42 4.62 7.79
N LEU A 50 11.89 4.04 6.70
CA LEU A 50 12.39 4.26 5.34
C LEU A 50 12.25 5.72 4.92
N GLY A 51 11.11 6.36 5.21
CA GLY A 51 10.86 7.76 4.92
C GLY A 51 11.84 8.69 5.64
N ALA A 52 12.09 8.46 6.93
CA ALA A 52 13.08 9.24 7.69
C ALA A 52 14.51 9.03 7.15
N TYR A 53 14.90 7.79 6.87
CA TYR A 53 16.23 7.48 6.34
C TYR A 53 16.45 8.11 4.95
N LEU A 54 15.55 7.85 4.01
CA LEU A 54 15.68 8.33 2.63
C LEU A 54 15.46 9.83 2.52
N GLY A 55 14.49 10.38 3.25
CA GLY A 55 14.22 11.82 3.30
C GLY A 55 15.36 12.63 3.92
N GLY A 56 16.13 12.04 4.85
CA GLY A 56 17.30 12.68 5.44
C GLY A 56 18.54 12.72 4.54
N ARG A 57 18.67 11.80 3.57
CA ARG A 57 19.86 11.72 2.70
C ARG A 57 20.12 12.98 1.87
N PRO A 58 19.13 13.60 1.19
CA PRO A 58 19.35 14.84 0.47
C PRO A 58 19.83 15.98 1.37
N LEU A 59 19.30 16.08 2.59
CA LEU A 59 19.71 17.09 3.56
C LEU A 59 21.18 16.87 3.97
N ALA A 60 21.57 15.63 4.24
CA ALA A 60 22.96 15.27 4.54
C ALA A 60 23.92 15.53 3.36
N ALA A 61 23.42 15.48 2.12
CA ALA A 61 24.18 15.81 0.92
C ALA A 61 24.24 17.32 0.61
N GLY A 62 23.63 18.17 1.46
CA GLY A 62 23.66 19.63 1.31
C GLY A 62 22.58 20.21 0.39
N PHE A 63 21.58 19.42 -0.01
CA PHE A 63 20.43 19.94 -0.76
C PHE A 63 19.49 20.76 0.15
N GLY A 64 18.63 21.59 -0.47
CA GLY A 64 17.69 22.44 0.26
C GLY A 64 16.59 21.66 1.01
N TYR A 65 15.89 22.35 1.93
CA TYR A 65 14.85 21.77 2.79
C TYR A 65 13.62 21.20 2.05
N THR A 66 13.42 21.57 0.79
CA THR A 66 12.34 21.03 -0.07
C THR A 66 12.75 19.74 -0.77
N SER A 67 14.03 19.37 -0.79
CA SER A 67 14.51 18.16 -1.47
C SER A 67 13.92 16.83 -0.95
N PRO A 68 13.57 16.67 0.35
CA PRO A 68 12.88 15.47 0.82
C PRO A 68 11.47 15.30 0.22
N GLU A 69 10.83 16.38 -0.25
CA GLU A 69 9.51 16.30 -0.89
C GLU A 69 9.56 15.47 -2.18
N LEU A 70 10.64 15.61 -2.96
CA LEU A 70 10.87 14.82 -4.17
C LEU A 70 11.12 13.34 -3.86
N VAL A 71 11.82 13.05 -2.76
CA VAL A 71 12.02 11.68 -2.30
C VAL A 71 10.69 11.05 -1.91
N GLY A 72 9.88 11.78 -1.13
CA GLY A 72 8.52 11.34 -0.76
C GLY A 72 7.64 11.10 -1.98
N ALA A 73 7.67 11.99 -2.97
CA ALA A 73 6.93 11.84 -4.22
C ALA A 73 7.37 10.58 -4.99
N ALA A 74 8.68 10.34 -5.11
CA ALA A 74 9.21 9.15 -5.77
C ALA A 74 8.80 7.85 -5.03
N MET A 75 8.86 7.84 -3.70
CA MET A 75 8.42 6.71 -2.88
C MET A 75 6.92 6.44 -3.05
N ALA A 76 6.08 7.48 -3.05
CA ALA A 76 4.65 7.35 -3.25
C ALA A 76 4.31 6.80 -4.65
N LEU A 77 4.96 7.31 -5.70
CA LEU A 77 4.78 6.81 -7.06
C LEU A 77 5.24 5.35 -7.19
N GLY A 78 6.34 4.96 -6.54
CA GLY A 78 6.79 3.58 -6.47
C GLY A 78 5.75 2.66 -5.82
N GLY A 79 5.16 3.07 -4.71
CA GLY A 79 4.10 2.33 -4.03
C GLY A 79 2.84 2.19 -4.88
N VAL A 80 2.41 3.26 -5.55
CA VAL A 80 1.27 3.23 -6.50
C VAL A 80 1.57 2.30 -7.67
N GLY A 81 2.75 2.38 -8.26
CA GLY A 81 3.19 1.49 -9.33
C GLY A 81 3.14 0.02 -8.91
N PHE A 82 3.67 -0.30 -7.72
CA PHE A 82 3.61 -1.63 -7.15
C PHE A 82 2.18 -2.13 -6.94
N ALA A 83 1.30 -1.29 -6.36
CA ALA A 83 -0.11 -1.63 -6.19
C ALA A 83 -0.82 -1.90 -7.52
N VAL A 84 -0.56 -1.09 -8.55
CA VAL A 84 -1.12 -1.28 -9.89
C VAL A 84 -0.65 -2.60 -10.51
N LEU A 85 0.63 -2.97 -10.35
CA LEU A 85 1.15 -4.26 -10.83
C LEU A 85 0.44 -5.43 -10.14
N LEU A 86 0.27 -5.37 -8.82
CA LEU A 86 -0.46 -6.40 -8.08
C LEU A 86 -1.93 -6.53 -8.51
N LEU A 87 -2.59 -5.41 -8.80
CA LEU A 87 -3.97 -5.41 -9.29
C LEU A 87 -4.07 -6.04 -10.69
N ARG A 88 -3.09 -5.78 -11.57
CA ARG A 88 -3.02 -6.39 -12.90
C ARG A 88 -2.80 -7.89 -12.84
N ASP A 89 -1.85 -8.35 -12.01
CA ASP A 89 -1.60 -9.78 -11.81
C ASP A 89 -2.84 -10.49 -11.27
N ARG A 90 -3.55 -9.89 -10.31
CA ARG A 90 -4.81 -10.44 -9.81
C ARG A 90 -5.89 -10.52 -10.89
N ALA A 91 -6.05 -9.48 -11.70
CA ALA A 91 -7.02 -9.49 -12.80
C ALA A 91 -6.68 -10.56 -13.86
N ALA A 92 -5.40 -10.81 -14.12
CA ALA A 92 -4.95 -11.85 -15.05
C ALA A 92 -5.20 -13.28 -14.51
N GLN A 93 -5.21 -13.47 -13.19
CA GLN A 93 -5.43 -14.77 -12.55
C GLN A 93 -6.91 -15.11 -12.36
N GLN A 94 -7.81 -14.12 -12.32
CA GLN A 94 -9.25 -14.32 -12.14
C GLN A 94 -9.92 -15.27 -13.15
N PRO A 95 -9.64 -15.22 -14.47
CA PRO A 95 -10.22 -16.14 -15.45
C PRO A 95 -9.82 -17.60 -15.20
N ALA A 96 -8.58 -17.84 -14.74
CA ALA A 96 -8.08 -19.17 -14.43
C ALA A 96 -8.68 -19.73 -13.14
N LEU A 97 -8.82 -18.90 -12.11
CA LEU A 97 -9.42 -19.28 -10.82
C LEU A 97 -10.92 -19.59 -10.92
N LEU A 98 -11.64 -19.00 -11.87
CA LEU A 98 -13.04 -19.33 -12.13
C LEU A 98 -13.20 -20.57 -13.02
N ALA A 99 -12.18 -20.95 -13.79
CA ALA A 99 -12.24 -22.11 -14.67
C ALA A 99 -12.09 -23.44 -13.92
N GLU A 100 -11.25 -23.52 -12.87
CA GLU A 100 -11.09 -24.73 -12.04
C GLU A 100 -12.39 -25.21 -11.37
N PRO A 101 -13.13 -24.38 -10.61
CA PRO A 101 -14.36 -24.83 -9.94
C PRO A 101 -15.50 -25.14 -10.92
N VAL A 102 -15.50 -24.55 -12.13
CA VAL A 102 -16.48 -24.87 -13.18
C VAL A 102 -16.14 -26.19 -13.87
N ALA A 103 -14.86 -26.49 -14.07
CA ALA A 103 -14.40 -27.78 -14.61
C ALA A 103 -14.69 -28.93 -13.64
N GLU A 104 -14.55 -28.71 -12.34
CA GLU A 104 -14.85 -29.70 -11.30
C GLU A 104 -16.36 -29.93 -11.12
N LEU A 105 -17.19 -28.89 -11.28
CA LEU A 105 -18.66 -29.03 -11.29
C LEU A 105 -19.20 -29.67 -12.58
N ALA A 106 -18.46 -29.57 -13.69
CA ALA A 106 -18.78 -30.19 -14.98
C ALA A 106 -18.20 -31.61 -15.12
N ALA A 107 -17.41 -32.09 -14.16
CA ALA A 107 -16.93 -33.46 -14.12
C ALA A 107 -18.14 -34.40 -13.94
N PRO A 108 -18.27 -35.47 -14.75
CA PRO A 108 -19.38 -36.41 -14.60
C PRO A 108 -19.34 -37.02 -13.20
N LEU A 109 -20.51 -37.05 -12.53
CA LEU A 109 -20.71 -37.78 -11.27
C LEU A 109 -20.50 -39.27 -11.54
N THR A 110 -19.26 -39.75 -11.44
CA THR A 110 -18.91 -41.16 -11.32
C THR A 110 -18.91 -41.55 -9.85
#